data_AF-A0A6B3MDQ0-F1
#
_entry.id   AF-A0A6B3MDQ0-F1
#
_cell.length_a   1.000
_cell.length_b   1.000
_cell.length_c   1.000
_cell.angle_alpha   90.00
_cell.angle_beta   90.00
_cell.angle_gamma   90.00
#
_symmetry.space_group_name_H-M   'P 1'
#
loop_
_entity.id
_entity.type
_entity.pdbx_description
1 polymer ?
#
loop_
_entity_poly.entity_id
_entity_poly.type
_entity_poly.pdbx_seq_one_letter_code
_entity_poly.pdbx_strand_id
1 'polypeptide(L)'
;MKTKDIQFYLKEAESYTGKNQFNVDGSNFSLIPSSELSLKYDQLRQHLTQQNPQTKVFWMPRNWSNTIPQVLNGDQKTIPVAQPLCLAKLDTLCRERYLVADLSPEDLADFPFNTLGGAYFQYMCHGKFYEFDKNPMTPDSDMKWIIRLLRQTHDFYHLTSEIYHYDWDGGFVVYNDPQCYKRDLLVLSEEVCLYAFILGQVRLKAVIPIIAEWANQCISYCSKWLKDAYQLSLKTQNFEIVQQFSFPTFISDCEKLTYASFKLDCLDTEICVDEYLEELYEVLEPLRSHATLEEQECRDMVLENFERGLRSAPLVCFQWDRYLSNTLQEVREFLNIPRRKLFKDGSYYLDADLY
;
A
#
# COMPACT_ATOMS: atom_id res chain seq x y z
N MET A 1 21.78 6.18 18.49
CA MET A 1 21.55 4.76 18.16
C MET A 1 22.82 4.16 17.57
N LYS A 2 23.29 2.98 18.03
CA LYS A 2 24.53 2.39 17.49
C LYS A 2 24.20 1.54 16.26
N THR A 3 24.95 1.70 15.16
CA THR A 3 24.80 0.93 13.91
C THR A 3 24.81 -0.59 14.14
N LYS A 4 25.51 -1.06 15.19
CA LYS A 4 25.56 -2.49 15.57
C LYS A 4 24.18 -3.04 15.98
N ASP A 5 23.29 -2.22 16.52
CA ASP A 5 21.97 -2.66 16.99
C ASP A 5 20.99 -2.83 15.82
N ILE A 6 21.05 -1.93 14.83
CA ILE A 6 20.26 -2.04 13.59
C ILE A 6 20.61 -3.31 12.82
N GLN A 7 21.90 -3.55 12.59
CA GLN A 7 22.38 -4.72 11.82
C GLN A 7 21.99 -6.04 12.48
N PHE A 8 21.91 -6.08 13.81
CA PHE A 8 21.41 -7.25 14.54
C PHE A 8 19.95 -7.55 14.17
N TYR A 9 19.05 -6.57 14.26
CA TYR A 9 17.63 -6.77 13.98
C TYR A 9 17.32 -7.00 12.50
N LEU A 10 18.08 -6.36 11.59
CA LEU A 10 17.97 -6.66 10.15
C LEU A 10 18.29 -8.13 9.85
N LYS A 11 19.34 -8.67 10.48
CA LYS A 11 19.75 -10.08 10.31
C LYS A 11 18.76 -11.06 10.95
N GLU A 12 18.15 -10.69 12.07
CA GLU A 12 17.10 -11.49 12.70
C GLU A 12 15.89 -11.67 11.75
N ALA A 13 15.48 -10.59 11.09
CA ALA A 13 14.34 -10.57 10.18
C ALA A 13 14.59 -11.22 8.81
N GLU A 14 15.84 -11.29 8.35
CA GLU A 14 16.24 -11.81 7.03
C GLU A 14 15.68 -13.21 6.71
N SER A 15 15.53 -14.06 7.74
CA SER A 15 14.99 -15.42 7.56
C SER A 15 13.48 -15.47 7.32
N TYR A 16 12.74 -14.38 7.53
CA TYR A 16 11.28 -14.33 7.45
C TYR A 16 10.78 -13.35 6.37
N THR A 17 11.51 -12.28 6.09
CA THR A 17 11.08 -11.20 5.21
C THR A 17 11.13 -11.56 3.72
N GLY A 18 10.29 -10.93 2.91
CA GLY A 18 10.27 -11.07 1.44
C GLY A 18 9.87 -12.45 0.92
N LYS A 19 9.41 -13.36 1.79
CA LYS A 19 8.98 -14.71 1.41
C LYS A 19 7.50 -14.70 1.02
N ASN A 20 7.25 -14.93 -0.28
CA ASN A 20 5.92 -15.14 -0.88
C ASN A 20 5.42 -16.59 -0.72
N GLN A 21 6.29 -17.54 -0.35
CA GLN A 21 5.93 -18.93 -0.09
C GLN A 21 5.85 -19.23 1.41
N PHE A 22 4.69 -19.72 1.83
CA PHE A 22 4.39 -20.59 2.99
C PHE A 22 5.56 -20.79 3.96
N ASN A 23 5.52 -20.09 5.10
CA ASN A 23 6.27 -20.57 6.24
C ASN A 23 5.67 -21.89 6.73
N VAL A 24 6.48 -22.62 7.48
CA VAL A 24 6.23 -23.94 8.11
C VAL A 24 4.98 -23.94 9.03
N ASP A 25 4.32 -22.80 9.17
CA ASP A 25 3.16 -22.53 10.00
C ASP A 25 1.84 -22.52 9.19
N GLY A 26 1.88 -22.63 7.85
CA GLY A 26 0.68 -22.76 7.01
C GLY A 26 0.03 -21.43 6.59
N SER A 27 0.74 -20.31 6.66
CA SER A 27 0.28 -19.01 6.16
C SER A 27 0.27 -18.91 4.62
N ASN A 28 -0.83 -18.42 4.02
CA ASN A 28 -0.91 -18.17 2.57
C ASN A 28 -1.08 -16.67 2.32
N PHE A 29 -0.06 -16.03 1.75
CA PHE A 29 -0.22 -14.75 1.08
C PHE A 29 -0.39 -15.05 -0.41
N SER A 30 -1.62 -14.97 -0.92
CA SER A 30 -1.90 -15.20 -2.33
C SER A 30 -2.12 -13.87 -3.03
N LEU A 31 -1.22 -13.52 -3.95
CA LEU A 31 -1.44 -12.43 -4.91
C LEU A 31 -2.50 -12.80 -5.97
N ILE A 32 -2.88 -14.09 -6.03
CA ILE A 32 -3.93 -14.59 -6.92
C ILE A 32 -5.21 -14.68 -6.08
N PRO A 33 -6.25 -13.90 -6.39
CA PRO A 33 -7.52 -14.00 -5.68
C PRO A 33 -8.07 -15.42 -5.78
N SER A 34 -8.71 -15.92 -4.71
CA SER A 34 -9.62 -17.03 -4.89
C SER A 34 -10.77 -16.58 -5.79
N SER A 35 -11.03 -17.32 -6.87
CA SER A 35 -12.05 -16.96 -7.88
C SER A 35 -13.44 -16.72 -7.27
N GLU A 36 -13.71 -17.30 -6.10
CA GLU A 36 -14.95 -17.12 -5.34
C GLU A 36 -15.07 -15.74 -4.67
N LEU A 37 -14.01 -15.22 -4.04
CA LEU A 37 -14.07 -13.92 -3.34
C LEU A 37 -14.13 -12.77 -4.34
N SER A 38 -13.34 -12.82 -5.42
CA SER A 38 -13.46 -11.85 -6.52
C SER A 38 -14.86 -11.81 -7.12
N LEU A 39 -15.44 -12.99 -7.35
CA LEU A 39 -16.79 -13.09 -7.89
C LEU A 39 -17.83 -12.46 -6.96
N LYS A 40 -17.67 -12.59 -5.64
CA LYS A 40 -18.58 -11.95 -4.66
C LYS A 40 -18.52 -10.43 -4.72
N TYR A 41 -17.33 -9.83 -4.73
CA TYR A 41 -17.18 -8.38 -4.89
C TYR A 41 -17.78 -7.88 -6.20
N ASP A 42 -17.52 -8.58 -7.31
CA ASP A 42 -18.08 -8.23 -8.62
C ASP A 42 -19.62 -8.33 -8.64
N GLN A 43 -20.19 -9.39 -8.08
CA GLN A 43 -21.64 -9.57 -7.96
C GLN A 43 -22.28 -8.47 -7.11
N LEU A 44 -21.66 -8.13 -5.98
CA LEU A 44 -22.17 -7.11 -5.07
C LEU A 44 -22.09 -5.72 -5.71
N ARG A 45 -20.99 -5.39 -6.39
CA ARG A 45 -20.85 -4.17 -7.19
C ARG A 45 -21.93 -4.06 -8.26
N GLN A 46 -22.17 -5.13 -9.02
CA GLN A 46 -23.20 -5.16 -10.06
C GLN A 46 -24.60 -4.95 -9.46
N HIS A 47 -24.89 -5.59 -8.33
CA HIS A 47 -26.16 -5.44 -7.62
C HIS A 47 -26.40 -3.99 -7.16
N LEU A 48 -25.40 -3.38 -6.50
CA LEU A 48 -25.48 -1.99 -6.04
C LEU A 48 -25.64 -0.99 -7.20
N THR A 49 -24.95 -1.23 -8.31
CA THR A 49 -25.05 -0.42 -9.54
C THR A 49 -26.45 -0.52 -10.17
N GLN A 50 -27.09 -1.69 -10.12
CA GLN A 50 -28.45 -1.90 -10.61
C GLN A 50 -29.51 -1.23 -9.72
N GLN A 51 -29.28 -1.21 -8.41
CA GLN A 51 -30.17 -0.56 -7.44
C GLN A 51 -30.07 0.96 -7.46
N ASN A 52 -28.86 1.50 -7.67
CA ASN A 52 -28.59 2.93 -7.75
C ASN A 52 -27.77 3.25 -9.00
N PRO A 53 -28.42 3.37 -10.18
CA PRO A 53 -27.71 3.72 -11.41
C PRO A 53 -27.11 5.13 -11.27
N GLN A 54 -25.82 5.20 -10.96
CA GLN A 54 -25.11 6.47 -10.91
C GLN A 54 -25.20 7.16 -12.28
N THR A 55 -25.58 8.43 -12.27
CA THR A 55 -25.47 9.31 -13.44
C THR A 55 -23.99 9.48 -13.72
N LYS A 56 -23.52 9.15 -14.94
CA LYS A 56 -22.15 9.43 -15.38
C LYS A 56 -21.83 10.92 -15.12
N VAL A 57 -21.08 11.21 -14.05
CA VAL A 57 -20.65 12.57 -13.75
C VAL A 57 -19.52 12.92 -14.74
N PHE A 58 -19.77 13.91 -15.60
CA PHE A 58 -18.76 14.44 -16.49
C PHE A 58 -17.73 15.24 -15.70
N TRP A 59 -16.46 14.87 -15.87
CA TRP A 59 -15.31 15.42 -15.17
C TRP A 59 -15.02 16.87 -15.57
N MET A 60 -14.99 17.77 -14.59
CA MET A 60 -14.19 18.99 -14.62
C MET A 60 -13.65 19.22 -13.20
N PRO A 61 -12.35 19.57 -13.04
CA PRO A 61 -11.80 19.99 -11.77
C PRO A 61 -12.52 21.25 -11.37
N ARG A 62 -13.17 21.22 -10.22
CA ARG A 62 -13.96 22.33 -9.76
C ARG A 62 -13.52 22.56 -8.31
N ASN A 63 -13.10 23.78 -8.03
CA ASN A 63 -12.75 24.19 -6.67
C ASN A 63 -14.02 24.06 -5.84
N TRP A 64 -14.07 23.16 -4.88
CA TRP A 64 -15.24 22.98 -4.04
C TRP A 64 -14.90 23.14 -2.56
N SER A 65 -15.38 24.26 -2.05
CA SER A 65 -15.91 24.39 -0.71
C SER A 65 -17.24 23.62 -0.60
N ASN A 66 -17.32 22.74 0.39
CA ASN A 66 -18.50 22.22 1.09
C ASN A 66 -19.76 21.91 0.27
N THR A 67 -20.01 20.61 0.02
CA THR A 67 -21.38 20.08 0.00
C THR A 67 -21.41 18.58 0.31
N ILE A 68 -22.13 18.20 1.36
CA ILE A 68 -22.41 16.81 1.75
C ILE A 68 -23.75 16.38 1.11
N PRO A 69 -23.85 15.23 0.42
CA PRO A 69 -25.14 14.65 0.06
C PRO A 69 -25.66 13.65 1.13
N GLN A 70 -26.98 13.67 1.34
CA GLN A 70 -27.73 12.80 2.25
C GLN A 70 -27.93 11.39 1.69
N VAL A 71 -27.90 10.37 2.57
CA VAL A 71 -28.11 8.94 2.25
C VAL A 71 -29.54 8.49 2.60
N LEU A 72 -30.11 7.64 1.73
CA LEU A 72 -31.43 7.00 1.80
C LEU A 72 -31.43 5.67 2.60
N ASN A 73 -32.55 5.37 3.24
CA ASN A 73 -32.81 4.20 4.10
C ASN A 73 -33.06 2.89 3.34
N GLY A 74 -32.54 1.78 3.87
CA GLY A 74 -32.98 0.40 3.62
C GLY A 74 -32.32 -0.55 4.62
N ASP A 75 -33.08 -1.48 5.23
CA ASP A 75 -32.73 -2.43 6.32
C ASP A 75 -31.23 -2.53 6.67
N GLN A 76 -30.76 -1.59 7.48
CA GLN A 76 -29.35 -1.42 7.78
C GLN A 76 -28.91 -2.44 8.84
N LYS A 77 -27.93 -3.30 8.50
CA LYS A 77 -26.90 -3.63 9.50
C LYS A 77 -26.42 -2.29 10.05
N THR A 78 -26.51 -2.10 11.36
CA THR A 78 -26.09 -0.83 11.99
C THR A 78 -24.60 -0.63 11.74
N ILE A 79 -24.26 0.19 10.75
CA ILE A 79 -22.90 0.65 10.48
C ILE A 79 -22.42 1.31 11.78
N PRO A 80 -21.22 0.95 12.28
CA PRO A 80 -20.67 1.58 13.47
C PRO A 80 -20.64 3.10 13.30
N VAL A 81 -20.84 3.86 14.38
CA VAL A 81 -20.73 5.33 14.32
C VAL A 81 -19.24 5.71 14.28
N ALA A 82 -18.90 6.73 13.49
CA ALA A 82 -17.55 7.30 13.46
C ALA A 82 -17.00 7.57 14.87
N GLN A 83 -15.73 7.23 15.08
CA GLN A 83 -15.08 7.31 16.39
C GLN A 83 -14.02 8.43 16.41
N PRO A 84 -13.72 9.03 17.57
CA PRO A 84 -12.55 9.89 17.70
C PRO A 84 -11.27 9.14 17.32
N LEU A 85 -10.49 9.72 16.40
CA LEU A 85 -9.25 9.12 15.90
C LEU A 85 -8.15 9.19 16.97
N CYS A 86 -7.47 8.06 17.20
CA CYS A 86 -6.29 7.99 18.05
C CYS A 86 -5.27 6.98 17.51
N LEU A 87 -3.98 7.29 17.70
CA LEU A 87 -2.89 6.34 17.49
C LEU A 87 -2.73 5.47 18.74
N ALA A 88 -2.62 4.17 18.54
CA ALA A 88 -2.26 3.26 19.61
C ALA A 88 -0.75 3.25 19.81
N LYS A 89 -0.30 2.94 21.03
CA LYS A 89 1.12 2.65 21.26
C LYS A 89 1.45 1.29 20.65
N LEU A 90 2.55 1.21 19.90
CA LEU A 90 2.93 -0.01 19.21
C LEU A 90 3.16 -1.19 20.17
N ASP A 91 3.75 -0.95 21.34
CA ASP A 91 3.88 -1.94 22.40
C ASP A 91 2.55 -2.50 22.91
N THR A 92 1.49 -1.68 22.85
CA THR A 92 0.15 -2.14 23.26
C THR A 92 -0.43 -3.03 22.17
N LEU A 93 -0.36 -2.61 20.91
CA LEU A 93 -0.78 -3.44 19.77
C LEU A 93 0.00 -4.76 19.72
N CYS A 94 1.30 -4.73 20.01
CA CYS A 94 2.16 -5.92 20.02
C CYS A 94 1.76 -6.91 21.12
N ARG A 95 1.55 -6.42 22.36
CA ARG A 95 1.13 -7.24 23.49
C ARG A 95 -0.26 -7.83 23.30
N GLU A 96 -1.16 -7.08 22.69
CA GLU A 96 -2.52 -7.52 22.36
C GLU A 96 -2.55 -8.42 21.11
N ARG A 97 -1.42 -8.54 20.39
CA ARG A 97 -1.32 -9.19 19.08
C ARG A 97 -2.41 -8.70 18.13
N TYR A 98 -2.64 -7.39 18.14
CA TYR A 98 -3.62 -6.75 17.28
C TYR A 98 -3.33 -7.08 15.81
N LEU A 99 -4.36 -7.55 15.13
CA LEU A 99 -4.43 -7.81 13.70
C LEU A 99 -5.79 -7.29 13.24
N VAL A 100 -5.88 -6.88 11.97
CA VAL A 100 -7.14 -6.37 11.42
C VAL A 100 -8.17 -7.50 11.45
N ALA A 101 -9.40 -7.20 11.90
CA ALA A 101 -10.50 -8.14 11.83
C ALA A 101 -10.74 -8.61 10.38
N ASP A 102 -11.34 -9.79 10.20
CA ASP A 102 -11.75 -10.24 8.88
C ASP A 102 -12.86 -9.31 8.34
N LEU A 103 -12.58 -8.61 7.24
CA LEU A 103 -13.48 -7.65 6.61
C LEU A 103 -14.05 -8.27 5.34
N SER A 104 -15.28 -8.78 5.42
CA SER A 104 -15.96 -9.30 4.24
C SER A 104 -16.44 -8.17 3.32
N PRO A 105 -16.53 -8.39 1.98
CA PRO A 105 -17.17 -7.45 1.07
C PRO A 105 -18.55 -7.01 1.56
N GLU A 106 -19.32 -7.94 2.12
CA GLU A 106 -20.66 -7.69 2.64
C GLU A 106 -20.66 -6.79 3.88
N ASP A 107 -19.61 -6.83 4.70
CA ASP A 107 -19.48 -5.91 5.84
C ASP A 107 -19.08 -4.50 5.40
N LEU A 108 -18.31 -4.39 4.31
CA LEU A 108 -17.82 -3.11 3.79
C LEU A 108 -18.82 -2.40 2.86
N ALA A 109 -19.68 -3.14 2.16
CA ALA A 109 -20.60 -2.59 1.16
C ALA A 109 -21.65 -1.63 1.71
N ASP A 110 -21.99 -1.76 3.00
CA ASP A 110 -22.96 -0.88 3.65
C ASP A 110 -22.35 0.50 4.01
N PHE A 111 -21.02 0.61 4.07
CA PHE A 111 -20.35 1.86 4.44
C PHE A 111 -20.53 2.96 3.38
N PRO A 112 -20.76 4.23 3.77
CA PRO A 112 -20.85 5.33 2.81
C PRO A 112 -19.55 5.48 1.99
N PHE A 113 -19.68 5.83 0.71
CA PHE A 113 -18.55 5.88 -0.23
C PHE A 113 -17.36 6.75 0.23
N ASN A 114 -17.60 7.83 0.98
CA ASN A 114 -16.55 8.74 1.46
C ASN A 114 -15.89 8.29 2.78
N THR A 115 -16.37 7.20 3.39
CA THR A 115 -15.77 6.64 4.61
C THR A 115 -14.60 5.73 4.27
N LEU A 116 -13.70 5.50 5.24
CA LEU A 116 -12.56 4.60 5.08
C LEU A 116 -13.02 3.19 4.62
N GLY A 117 -14.09 2.66 5.21
CA GLY A 117 -14.66 1.36 4.83
C GLY A 117 -15.25 1.36 3.43
N GLY A 118 -16.05 2.37 3.07
CA GLY A 118 -16.63 2.48 1.73
C GLY A 118 -15.58 2.76 0.65
N ALA A 119 -14.52 3.49 0.99
CA ALA A 119 -13.39 3.78 0.11
C ALA A 119 -12.51 2.54 -0.08
N TYR A 120 -12.27 1.78 1.00
CA TYR A 120 -11.60 0.48 0.91
C TYR A 120 -12.40 -0.50 0.05
N PHE A 121 -13.72 -0.58 0.24
CA PHE A 121 -14.60 -1.41 -0.61
C PHE A 121 -14.47 -1.06 -2.10
N GLN A 122 -14.50 0.24 -2.44
CA GLN A 122 -14.28 0.71 -3.81
C GLN A 122 -12.92 0.28 -4.33
N TYR A 123 -11.85 0.55 -3.56
CA TYR A 123 -10.50 0.21 -3.95
C TYR A 123 -10.36 -1.27 -4.27
N MET A 124 -10.89 -2.15 -3.41
CA MET A 124 -10.88 -3.59 -3.63
C MET A 124 -11.70 -4.00 -4.87
N CYS A 125 -12.89 -3.41 -5.07
CA CYS A 125 -13.71 -3.63 -6.26
C CYS A 125 -13.00 -3.25 -7.57
N HIS A 126 -12.20 -2.19 -7.56
CA HIS A 126 -11.48 -1.70 -8.74
C HIS A 126 -10.16 -2.42 -8.96
N GLY A 127 -9.48 -2.83 -7.88
CA GLY A 127 -8.24 -3.57 -7.93
C GLY A 127 -8.43 -5.04 -8.32
N LYS A 128 -9.60 -5.63 -8.06
CA LYS A 128 -9.87 -7.08 -8.29
C LYS A 128 -8.93 -8.03 -7.54
N PHE A 129 -8.12 -7.52 -6.61
CA PHE A 129 -7.32 -8.30 -5.68
C PHE A 129 -8.06 -8.46 -4.38
N TYR A 130 -8.14 -9.69 -3.89
CA TYR A 130 -8.82 -9.98 -2.64
C TYR A 130 -8.08 -11.08 -1.91
N GLU A 131 -7.23 -10.71 -0.97
CA GLU A 131 -6.99 -11.51 0.24
C GLU A 131 -6.13 -10.76 1.26
N PHE A 132 -6.71 -10.47 2.41
CA PHE A 132 -5.95 -10.29 3.64
C PHE A 132 -5.19 -11.60 3.93
N ASP A 133 -4.02 -11.53 4.57
CA ASP A 133 -3.38 -12.74 5.13
C ASP A 133 -4.36 -13.44 6.10
N LYS A 134 -4.99 -14.52 5.59
CA LYS A 134 -5.99 -15.35 6.25
C LYS A 134 -5.37 -16.34 7.25
N ASN A 135 -4.08 -16.23 7.58
CA ASN A 135 -3.43 -17.19 8.47
C ASN A 135 -4.19 -17.25 9.83
N PRO A 136 -4.84 -18.36 10.18
CA PRO A 136 -5.63 -18.42 11.41
C PRO A 136 -4.76 -18.41 12.67
N MET A 137 -3.43 -18.57 12.55
CA MET A 137 -2.55 -18.71 13.69
C MET A 137 -2.05 -17.36 14.20
N THR A 138 -2.21 -17.16 15.51
CA THR A 138 -1.62 -16.02 16.22
C THR A 138 -0.09 -16.05 16.04
N PRO A 139 0.53 -14.93 15.61
CA PRO A 139 1.98 -14.85 15.52
C PRO A 139 2.66 -15.17 16.85
N ASP A 140 3.65 -16.08 16.83
CA ASP A 140 4.38 -16.56 18.02
C ASP A 140 5.50 -15.62 18.49
N SER A 141 5.78 -14.57 17.73
CA SER A 141 6.89 -13.65 17.97
C SER A 141 6.55 -12.25 17.45
N ASP A 142 7.20 -11.25 18.03
CA ASP A 142 7.04 -9.83 17.70
C ASP A 142 7.37 -9.55 16.23
N MET A 143 8.41 -10.20 15.70
CA MET A 143 8.81 -10.11 14.30
C MET A 143 7.72 -10.60 13.36
N LYS A 144 7.18 -11.80 13.61
CA LYS A 144 6.09 -12.35 12.79
C LYS A 144 4.84 -11.48 12.92
N TRP A 145 4.56 -10.97 14.11
CA TRP A 145 3.41 -10.10 14.36
C TRP A 145 3.48 -8.80 13.55
N ILE A 146 4.58 -8.04 13.64
CA ILE A 146 4.68 -6.73 12.97
C ILE A 146 4.68 -6.89 11.44
N ILE A 147 5.34 -7.93 10.93
CA ILE A 147 5.38 -8.20 9.48
C ILE A 147 4.00 -8.62 8.98
N ARG A 148 3.29 -9.45 9.76
CA ARG A 148 1.92 -9.83 9.43
C ARG A 148 0.96 -8.65 9.44
N LEU A 149 1.08 -7.77 10.44
CA LEU A 149 0.29 -6.56 10.52
C LEU A 149 0.51 -5.69 9.26
N LEU A 150 1.76 -5.43 8.89
CA LEU A 150 2.11 -4.68 7.67
C LEU A 150 1.46 -5.26 6.42
N ARG A 151 1.48 -6.59 6.26
CA ARG A 151 0.86 -7.27 5.11
C ARG A 151 -0.65 -7.14 5.10
N GLN A 152 -1.31 -7.26 6.26
CA GLN A 152 -2.77 -7.11 6.35
C GLN A 152 -3.23 -5.67 6.12
N THR A 153 -2.40 -4.68 6.48
CA THR A 153 -2.76 -3.27 6.36
C THR A 153 -2.24 -2.60 5.09
N HIS A 154 -1.48 -3.32 4.25
CA HIS A 154 -0.85 -2.80 3.04
C HIS A 154 -1.82 -2.03 2.13
N ASP A 155 -3.00 -2.61 1.88
CA ASP A 155 -3.98 -1.99 0.97
C ASP A 155 -4.66 -0.75 1.58
N PHE A 156 -4.71 -0.65 2.91
CA PHE A 156 -5.08 0.60 3.57
C PHE A 156 -4.00 1.68 3.41
N TYR A 157 -2.73 1.28 3.26
CA TYR A 157 -1.65 2.23 3.03
C TYR A 157 -1.78 2.83 1.63
N HIS A 158 -2.04 2.00 0.60
CA HIS A 158 -2.42 2.48 -0.74
C HIS A 158 -3.53 3.53 -0.69
N LEU A 159 -4.61 3.18 0.00
CA LEU A 159 -5.79 4.02 0.13
C LEU A 159 -5.45 5.37 0.75
N THR A 160 -4.76 5.37 1.88
CA THR A 160 -4.45 6.61 2.59
C THR A 160 -3.36 7.44 1.91
N SER A 161 -2.41 6.81 1.21
CA SER A 161 -1.33 7.50 0.51
C SER A 161 -1.68 7.99 -0.90
N GLU A 162 -2.90 7.76 -1.40
CA GLU A 162 -3.32 8.14 -2.77
C GLU A 162 -2.46 7.45 -3.86
N ILE A 163 -2.24 6.14 -3.68
CA ILE A 163 -1.51 5.29 -4.61
C ILE A 163 -2.44 4.12 -4.95
N TYR A 164 -3.04 4.14 -6.14
CA TYR A 164 -4.14 3.21 -6.48
C TYR A 164 -3.84 2.39 -7.74
N HIS A 165 -4.06 1.07 -7.66
CA HIS A 165 -3.93 0.16 -8.78
C HIS A 165 -5.31 -0.23 -9.33
N TYR A 166 -5.81 0.46 -10.35
CA TYR A 166 -7.06 0.07 -11.01
C TYR A 166 -6.81 -0.82 -12.22
N ASP A 167 -7.76 -1.73 -12.45
CA ASP A 167 -7.77 -2.65 -13.60
C ASP A 167 -6.48 -3.47 -13.74
N TRP A 168 -5.78 -3.67 -12.62
CA TRP A 168 -4.68 -4.60 -12.51
C TRP A 168 -5.28 -5.95 -12.07
N ASP A 169 -5.49 -6.89 -12.98
CA ASP A 169 -6.23 -8.14 -12.68
C ASP A 169 -5.43 -9.18 -11.86
N GLY A 170 -4.34 -8.79 -11.19
CA GLY A 170 -3.46 -9.72 -10.45
C GLY A 170 -2.73 -10.79 -11.22
N GLY A 171 -2.99 -10.85 -12.51
CA GLY A 171 -2.19 -11.52 -13.49
C GLY A 171 -1.43 -10.48 -14.31
N PHE A 172 -0.13 -10.68 -14.42
CA PHE A 172 0.71 -10.06 -15.43
C PHE A 172 0.16 -10.40 -16.83
N VAL A 173 -0.58 -9.45 -17.43
CA VAL A 173 -1.34 -9.67 -18.67
C VAL A 173 -0.40 -9.62 -19.88
N VAL A 174 -0.48 -10.66 -20.71
CA VAL A 174 0.12 -10.86 -22.04
C VAL A 174 0.85 -9.62 -22.62
N TYR A 175 2.17 -9.57 -22.42
CA TYR A 175 3.06 -8.44 -22.78
C TYR A 175 3.35 -8.26 -24.28
N ASN A 176 2.55 -8.86 -25.16
CA ASN A 176 2.61 -8.56 -26.59
C ASN A 176 1.81 -7.29 -26.95
N ASP A 177 1.02 -6.75 -26.01
CA ASP A 177 0.36 -5.46 -26.14
C ASP A 177 1.16 -4.34 -25.44
N PRO A 178 1.68 -3.34 -26.17
CA PRO A 178 2.36 -2.18 -25.60
C PRO A 178 1.56 -1.41 -24.54
N GLN A 179 0.22 -1.46 -24.58
CA GLN A 179 -0.64 -0.82 -23.58
C GLN A 179 -0.57 -1.55 -22.23
N CYS A 180 -0.55 -2.89 -22.23
CA CYS A 180 -0.39 -3.69 -21.01
C CYS A 180 0.97 -3.45 -20.34
N TYR A 181 2.05 -3.38 -21.14
CA TYR A 181 3.39 -3.10 -20.61
C TYR A 181 3.47 -1.72 -19.93
N LYS A 182 2.91 -0.68 -20.54
CA LYS A 182 2.91 0.67 -19.96
C LYS A 182 2.10 0.74 -18.65
N ARG A 183 0.93 0.10 -18.61
CA ARG A 183 0.10 0.00 -17.41
C ARG A 183 0.84 -0.72 -16.28
N ASP A 184 1.39 -1.90 -16.55
CA ASP A 184 2.05 -2.69 -15.51
C ASP A 184 3.35 -2.01 -15.02
N LEU A 185 4.04 -1.26 -15.90
CA LEU A 185 5.17 -0.42 -15.50
C LEU A 185 4.76 0.70 -14.55
N LEU A 186 3.62 1.35 -14.82
CA LEU A 186 3.04 2.35 -13.93
C LEU A 186 2.71 1.74 -12.57
N VAL A 187 1.97 0.63 -12.53
CA VAL A 187 1.61 -0.06 -11.28
C VAL A 187 2.84 -0.42 -10.46
N LEU A 188 3.86 -1.03 -11.06
CA LEU A 188 5.08 -1.38 -10.33
C LEU A 188 5.85 -0.17 -9.82
N SER A 189 5.84 0.95 -10.56
CA SER A 189 6.47 2.18 -10.09
C SER A 189 5.69 2.82 -8.93
N GLU A 190 4.36 2.70 -8.93
CA GLU A 190 3.49 3.17 -7.85
C GLU A 190 3.63 2.30 -6.59
N GLU A 191 3.79 0.98 -6.73
CA GLU A 191 4.19 0.09 -5.63
C GLU A 191 5.51 0.54 -4.99
N VAL A 192 6.55 0.80 -5.79
CA VAL A 192 7.84 1.32 -5.25
C VAL A 192 7.63 2.64 -4.50
N CYS A 193 6.73 3.51 -4.97
CA CYS A 193 6.38 4.74 -4.29
C CYS A 193 5.68 4.48 -2.94
N LEU A 194 4.77 3.51 -2.87
CA LEU A 194 4.15 3.12 -1.59
C LEU A 194 5.21 2.65 -0.60
N TYR A 195 6.12 1.77 -1.02
CA TYR A 195 7.17 1.28 -0.14
C TYR A 195 8.16 2.39 0.27
N ALA A 196 8.44 3.36 -0.62
CA ALA A 196 9.20 4.56 -0.25
C ALA A 196 8.48 5.38 0.83
N PHE A 197 7.17 5.54 0.73
CA PHE A 197 6.34 6.17 1.76
C PHE A 197 6.39 5.42 3.09
N ILE A 198 6.30 4.08 3.08
CA ILE A 198 6.43 3.25 4.28
C ILE A 198 7.83 3.41 4.92
N LEU A 199 8.90 3.41 4.12
CA LEU A 199 10.27 3.63 4.63
C LEU A 199 10.46 5.02 5.25
N GLY A 200 9.73 6.04 4.79
CA GLY A 200 9.72 7.36 5.45
C GLY A 200 9.22 7.30 6.89
N GLN A 201 8.31 6.37 7.19
CA GLN A 201 7.74 6.19 8.53
C GLN A 201 8.59 5.33 9.46
N VAL A 202 9.60 4.63 8.92
CA VAL A 202 10.50 3.79 9.70
C VAL A 202 11.42 4.62 10.62
N ARG A 203 11.68 5.90 10.32
CA ARG A 203 12.52 6.77 11.16
C ARG A 203 13.95 6.26 11.42
N LEU A 204 14.52 5.45 10.53
CA LEU A 204 15.92 5.03 10.58
C LEU A 204 16.71 5.66 9.43
N LYS A 205 17.84 6.32 9.69
CA LYS A 205 18.72 6.85 8.62
C LYS A 205 19.26 5.76 7.69
N ALA A 206 19.23 4.49 8.11
CA ALA A 206 19.59 3.34 7.28
C ALA A 206 18.73 3.19 6.01
N VAL A 207 17.55 3.83 5.95
CA VAL A 207 16.69 3.83 4.74
C VAL A 207 17.24 4.72 3.62
N ILE A 208 18.04 5.73 3.94
CA ILE A 208 18.51 6.76 2.99
C ILE A 208 19.22 6.17 1.75
N PRO A 209 20.24 5.30 1.89
CA PRO A 209 20.90 4.72 0.72
C PRO A 209 19.96 3.86 -0.14
N ILE A 210 18.96 3.21 0.49
CA ILE A 210 17.97 2.38 -0.21
C ILE A 210 17.02 3.26 -1.03
N ILE A 211 16.53 4.36 -0.43
CA ILE A 211 15.69 5.33 -1.14
C ILE A 211 16.45 5.99 -2.29
N ALA A 212 17.72 6.35 -2.09
CA ALA A 212 18.55 6.90 -3.16
C ALA A 212 18.72 5.91 -4.33
N GLU A 213 18.92 4.63 -4.02
CA GLU A 213 18.98 3.57 -5.02
C GLU A 213 17.65 3.42 -5.77
N TRP A 214 16.52 3.37 -5.06
CA TRP A 214 15.19 3.23 -5.67
C TRP A 214 14.82 4.43 -6.53
N ALA A 215 15.12 5.65 -6.06
CA ALA A 215 14.90 6.87 -6.82
C ALA A 215 15.71 6.89 -8.13
N ASN A 216 16.92 6.33 -8.12
CA ASN A 216 17.78 6.27 -9.31
C ASN A 216 17.46 5.09 -10.25
N GLN A 217 16.96 3.98 -9.72
CA GLN A 217 16.83 2.73 -10.48
C GLN A 217 15.39 2.24 -10.67
N CYS A 218 14.37 2.90 -10.09
CA CYS A 218 12.95 2.54 -10.15
C CYS A 218 12.53 2.00 -11.53
N ILE A 219 12.57 2.85 -12.57
CA ILE A 219 12.09 2.49 -13.90
C ILE A 219 12.90 1.35 -14.50
N SER A 220 14.22 1.34 -14.30
CA SER A 220 15.10 0.29 -14.79
C SER A 220 14.79 -1.05 -14.14
N TYR A 221 14.50 -1.07 -12.83
CA TYR A 221 14.11 -2.25 -12.08
C TYR A 221 12.74 -2.77 -12.51
N CYS A 222 11.72 -1.91 -12.55
CA CYS A 222 10.39 -2.30 -13.00
C CYS A 222 10.42 -2.81 -14.45
N SER A 223 11.17 -2.15 -15.34
CA SER A 223 11.31 -2.55 -16.74
C SER A 223 12.03 -3.90 -16.90
N LYS A 224 13.11 -4.12 -16.16
CA LYS A 224 13.84 -5.40 -16.15
C LYS A 224 12.95 -6.52 -15.61
N TRP A 225 12.25 -6.24 -14.51
CA TRP A 225 11.32 -7.16 -13.89
C TRP A 225 10.22 -7.60 -14.87
N LEU A 226 9.58 -6.67 -15.58
CA LEU A 226 8.55 -6.98 -16.57
C LEU A 226 9.10 -7.85 -17.73
N LYS A 227 10.32 -7.56 -18.19
CA LYS A 227 10.98 -8.33 -19.26
C LYS A 227 11.27 -9.76 -18.82
N ASP A 228 11.85 -9.93 -17.64
CA ASP A 228 12.25 -11.23 -17.12
C ASP A 228 11.00 -12.08 -16.76
N ALA A 229 9.95 -11.47 -16.20
CA ALA A 229 8.67 -12.12 -15.90
C ALA A 229 7.97 -12.60 -17.18
N TYR A 230 8.01 -11.79 -18.25
CA TYR A 230 7.48 -12.17 -19.55
C TYR A 230 8.21 -13.39 -20.14
N GLN A 231 9.54 -13.41 -20.10
CA GLN A 231 10.32 -14.55 -20.59
C GLN A 231 10.02 -15.84 -19.82
N LEU A 232 9.77 -15.73 -18.51
CA LEU A 232 9.38 -16.88 -17.68
C LEU A 232 7.97 -17.38 -18.02
N SER A 233 7.01 -16.46 -18.21
CA SER A 233 5.64 -16.78 -18.64
C SER A 233 5.62 -17.55 -19.97
N LEU A 234 6.37 -17.08 -20.98
CA LEU A 234 6.49 -17.76 -22.28
C LEU A 234 7.02 -19.19 -22.18
N LYS A 235 7.98 -19.42 -21.28
CA LYS A 235 8.65 -20.72 -21.13
C LYS A 235 7.80 -21.74 -20.38
N THR A 236 7.03 -21.29 -19.39
CA THR A 236 6.40 -22.18 -18.42
C THR A 236 4.92 -22.41 -18.71
N GLN A 237 4.21 -21.45 -19.31
CA GLN A 237 2.75 -21.41 -19.42
C GLN A 237 2.03 -21.70 -18.08
N ASN A 238 2.74 -21.60 -16.96
CA ASN A 238 2.27 -21.93 -15.64
C ASN A 238 2.74 -20.84 -14.66
N PHE A 239 1.79 -19.99 -14.27
CA PHE A 239 2.02 -18.87 -13.37
C PHE A 239 2.45 -19.30 -11.95
N GLU A 240 2.15 -20.54 -11.54
CA GLU A 240 2.60 -21.08 -10.25
C GLU A 240 4.13 -21.22 -10.18
N ILE A 241 4.81 -21.33 -11.32
CA ILE A 241 6.28 -21.49 -11.41
C ILE A 241 7.01 -20.13 -11.29
N VAL A 242 6.29 -19.00 -11.37
CA VAL A 242 6.83 -17.64 -11.16
C VAL A 242 7.26 -17.41 -9.70
N GLN A 243 7.02 -18.36 -8.79
CA GLN A 243 7.46 -18.33 -7.39
C GLN A 243 8.98 -18.20 -7.17
N GLN A 244 9.83 -18.51 -8.17
CA GLN A 244 11.29 -18.30 -8.10
C GLN A 244 11.75 -16.91 -8.54
N PHE A 245 10.82 -16.04 -8.91
CA PHE A 245 11.13 -14.73 -9.43
C PHE A 245 11.40 -13.74 -8.29
N SER A 246 12.62 -13.22 -8.23
CA SER A 246 12.97 -12.23 -7.20
C SER A 246 12.34 -10.89 -7.53
N PHE A 247 11.28 -10.52 -6.80
CA PHE A 247 10.85 -9.13 -6.71
C PHE A 247 12.07 -8.26 -6.31
N PRO A 248 12.17 -7.00 -6.75
CA PRO A 248 13.13 -6.09 -6.16
C PRO A 248 12.89 -6.08 -4.64
N THR A 249 13.94 -5.99 -3.84
CA THR A 249 13.91 -6.33 -2.40
C THR A 249 13.03 -5.40 -1.56
N PHE A 250 12.29 -4.46 -2.16
CA PHE A 250 11.55 -3.42 -1.46
C PHE A 250 10.59 -3.93 -0.38
N ILE A 251 9.86 -5.02 -0.64
CA ILE A 251 8.97 -5.61 0.38
C ILE A 251 9.81 -6.08 1.57
N SER A 252 10.85 -6.85 1.30
CA SER A 252 11.76 -7.38 2.31
C SER A 252 12.47 -6.27 3.09
N ASP A 253 12.95 -5.24 2.38
CA ASP A 253 13.63 -4.10 2.99
C ASP A 253 12.69 -3.34 3.92
N CYS A 254 11.46 -3.07 3.50
CA CYS A 254 10.46 -2.42 4.34
C CYS A 254 10.09 -3.26 5.56
N GLU A 255 9.88 -4.57 5.40
CA GLU A 255 9.59 -5.47 6.52
C GLU A 255 10.75 -5.50 7.54
N LYS A 256 12.00 -5.68 7.09
CA LYS A 256 13.19 -5.72 7.95
C LYS A 256 13.39 -4.40 8.69
N LEU A 257 13.29 -3.29 7.97
CA LEU A 257 13.54 -1.96 8.51
C LEU A 257 12.45 -1.52 9.46
N THR A 258 11.19 -1.85 9.19
CA THR A 258 10.08 -1.60 10.12
C THR A 258 10.25 -2.42 11.39
N TYR A 259 10.61 -3.71 11.29
CA TYR A 259 10.92 -4.53 12.46
C TYR A 259 12.09 -3.97 13.27
N ALA A 260 13.19 -3.60 12.61
CA ALA A 260 14.34 -3.00 13.29
C ALA A 260 13.95 -1.70 13.99
N SER A 261 13.16 -0.84 13.34
CA SER A 261 12.69 0.41 13.93
C SER A 261 11.77 0.17 15.13
N PHE A 262 10.89 -0.83 15.04
CA PHE A 262 10.07 -1.25 16.17
C PHE A 262 10.93 -1.69 17.36
N LYS A 263 11.92 -2.57 17.17
CA LYS A 263 12.77 -3.04 18.27
C LYS A 263 13.68 -1.97 18.86
N LEU A 264 13.90 -0.88 18.13
CA LEU A 264 14.72 0.25 18.53
C LEU A 264 13.86 1.43 19.04
N ASP A 265 12.55 1.24 19.20
CA ASP A 265 11.59 2.26 19.63
C ASP A 265 11.68 3.56 18.81
N CYS A 266 11.90 3.42 17.50
CA CYS A 266 12.11 4.56 16.60
C CYS A 266 10.83 4.99 15.86
N LEU A 267 9.83 4.13 15.73
CA LEU A 267 8.64 4.37 14.89
C LEU A 267 7.78 5.58 15.32
N ASP A 268 7.77 5.90 16.61
CA ASP A 268 7.06 7.05 17.19
C ASP A 268 8.00 8.21 17.57
N THR A 269 9.29 8.12 17.22
CA THR A 269 10.27 9.16 17.52
C THR A 269 10.09 10.36 16.60
N GLU A 270 10.14 11.57 17.17
CA GLU A 270 10.16 12.81 16.41
C GLU A 270 11.48 12.94 15.62
N ILE A 271 11.38 13.33 14.36
CA ILE A 271 12.53 13.51 13.49
C ILE A 271 12.55 14.91 12.88
N CYS A 272 13.74 15.39 12.52
CA CYS A 272 13.89 16.52 11.62
C CYS A 272 13.80 16.03 10.17
N VAL A 273 12.72 16.37 9.47
CA VAL A 273 12.51 15.96 8.07
C VAL A 273 13.63 16.51 7.18
N ASP A 274 14.02 17.77 7.37
CA ASP A 274 15.02 18.43 6.54
C ASP A 274 16.39 17.73 6.63
N GLU A 275 16.78 17.25 7.82
CA GLU A 275 18.01 16.46 7.98
C GLU A 275 17.98 15.15 7.18
N TYR A 276 16.82 14.47 7.08
CA TYR A 276 16.70 13.26 6.26
C TYR A 276 16.81 13.58 4.78
N LEU A 277 16.21 14.68 4.33
CA LEU A 277 16.25 15.10 2.94
C LEU A 277 17.65 15.58 2.54
N GLU A 278 18.32 16.37 3.39
CA GLU A 278 19.70 16.83 3.16
C GLU A 278 20.65 15.64 2.98
N GLU A 279 20.67 14.69 3.92
CA GLU A 279 21.51 13.48 3.80
C GLU A 279 21.14 12.62 2.58
N LEU A 280 19.85 12.56 2.21
CA LEU A 280 19.42 11.88 0.99
C LEU A 280 19.99 12.56 -0.25
N TYR A 281 19.93 13.89 -0.35
CA TYR A 281 20.48 14.63 -1.47
C TYR A 281 22.02 14.53 -1.57
N GLU A 282 22.72 14.31 -0.46
CA GLU A 282 24.17 14.08 -0.46
C GLU A 282 24.57 12.76 -1.13
N VAL A 283 23.74 11.71 -0.99
CA VAL A 283 24.01 10.38 -1.57
C VAL A 283 23.29 10.14 -2.90
N LEU A 284 22.37 11.03 -3.28
CA LEU A 284 21.57 10.88 -4.49
C LEU A 284 22.39 11.22 -5.73
N GLU A 285 22.72 10.21 -6.52
CA GLU A 285 23.45 10.40 -7.78
C GLU A 285 22.72 11.39 -8.71
N PRO A 286 23.42 12.26 -9.46
CA PRO A 286 22.79 13.09 -10.48
C PRO A 286 22.12 12.24 -11.56
N LEU A 287 20.95 12.66 -12.04
CA LEU A 287 20.35 12.06 -13.22
C LEU A 287 21.30 12.17 -14.41
N ARG A 288 21.32 11.13 -15.25
CA ARG A 288 22.10 11.15 -16.50
C ARG A 288 21.58 12.26 -17.40
N SER A 289 22.47 12.89 -18.16
CA SER A 289 22.12 13.97 -19.10
C SER A 289 21.12 13.58 -20.20
N HIS A 290 20.91 12.28 -20.40
CA HIS A 290 19.99 11.69 -21.36
C HIS A 290 18.87 10.88 -20.69
N ALA A 291 18.62 11.10 -19.39
CA ALA A 291 17.53 10.45 -18.69
C ALA A 291 16.19 10.80 -19.36
N THR A 292 15.33 9.80 -19.56
CA THR A 292 14.01 10.03 -20.18
C THR A 292 13.10 10.80 -19.23
N LEU A 293 11.98 11.32 -19.77
CA LEU A 293 10.97 11.98 -18.93
C LEU A 293 10.40 10.99 -17.90
N GLU A 294 10.16 9.74 -18.28
CA GLU A 294 9.64 8.73 -17.36
C GLU A 294 10.61 8.40 -16.22
N GLU A 295 11.92 8.43 -16.48
CA GLU A 295 12.95 8.24 -15.46
C GLU A 295 12.98 9.42 -14.47
N GLN A 296 12.85 10.64 -14.99
CA GLN A 296 12.74 11.86 -14.16
C GLN A 296 11.49 11.81 -13.28
N GLU A 297 10.34 11.52 -13.87
CA GLU A 297 9.06 11.45 -13.16
C GLU A 297 9.05 10.36 -12.08
N CYS A 298 9.56 9.14 -12.35
CA CYS A 298 9.59 8.12 -11.28
C CYS A 298 10.53 8.54 -10.15
N ARG A 299 11.70 9.12 -10.46
CA ARG A 299 12.61 9.60 -9.43
C ARG A 299 11.91 10.61 -8.52
N ASP A 300 11.26 11.61 -9.10
CA ASP A 300 10.55 12.64 -8.34
C ASP A 300 9.40 12.05 -7.52
N MET A 301 8.65 11.09 -8.06
CA MET A 301 7.59 10.39 -7.33
C MET A 301 8.13 9.58 -6.13
N VAL A 302 9.24 8.86 -6.29
CA VAL A 302 9.84 8.09 -5.17
C VAL A 302 10.29 9.03 -4.06
N LEU A 303 10.97 10.14 -4.42
CA LEU A 303 11.44 11.15 -3.47
C LEU A 303 10.26 11.85 -2.77
N GLU A 304 9.23 12.24 -3.52
CA GLU A 304 8.01 12.84 -2.96
C GLU A 304 7.35 11.90 -1.96
N ASN A 305 7.19 10.63 -2.30
CA ASN A 305 6.51 9.67 -1.42
C ASN A 305 7.33 9.36 -0.16
N PHE A 306 8.66 9.30 -0.26
CA PHE A 306 9.52 9.22 0.92
C PHE A 306 9.34 10.44 1.85
N GLU A 307 9.35 11.67 1.31
CA GLU A 307 9.09 12.89 2.07
C GLU A 307 7.70 12.87 2.73
N ARG A 308 6.66 12.47 1.98
CA ARG A 308 5.30 12.32 2.51
C ARG A 308 5.28 11.34 3.69
N GLY A 309 5.99 10.22 3.57
CA GLY A 309 6.16 9.24 4.64
C GLY A 309 6.84 9.85 5.87
N LEU A 310 7.90 10.63 5.67
CA LEU A 310 8.59 11.35 6.76
C LEU A 310 7.67 12.35 7.48
N ARG A 311 6.70 12.96 6.78
CA ARG A 311 5.79 13.93 7.39
C ARG A 311 4.57 13.29 8.08
N SER A 312 4.26 12.04 7.73
CA SER A 312 3.05 11.35 8.19
C SER A 312 3.24 10.67 9.55
N ALA A 313 2.14 10.46 10.27
CA ALA A 313 2.12 9.56 11.43
C ALA A 313 2.45 8.11 11.03
N PRO A 314 3.02 7.30 11.94
CA PRO A 314 3.31 5.90 11.66
C PRO A 314 2.01 5.09 11.51
N LEU A 315 1.73 4.64 10.29
CA LEU A 315 0.50 3.93 9.95
C LEU A 315 0.34 2.60 10.68
N VAL A 316 1.45 1.96 11.06
CA VAL A 316 1.44 0.70 11.81
C VAL A 316 0.86 0.86 13.23
N CYS A 317 0.73 2.10 13.73
CA CYS A 317 0.12 2.42 15.00
C CYS A 317 -1.41 2.67 14.90
N PHE A 318 -1.99 2.56 13.70
CA PHE A 318 -3.40 2.85 13.45
C PHE A 318 -4.24 1.55 13.43
N GLN A 319 -5.34 1.54 14.20
CA GLN A 319 -6.27 0.41 14.26
C GLN A 319 -7.34 0.54 13.16
N TRP A 320 -7.02 0.11 11.95
CA TRP A 320 -7.80 0.35 10.73
C TRP A 320 -9.29 -0.02 10.81
N ASP A 321 -9.59 -1.20 11.34
CA ASP A 321 -10.94 -1.74 11.52
C ASP A 321 -11.82 -0.89 12.47
N ARG A 322 -11.21 -0.18 13.41
CA ARG A 322 -11.93 0.70 14.34
C ARG A 322 -12.50 1.96 13.68
N TYR A 323 -11.90 2.40 12.59
CA TYR A 323 -12.16 3.72 11.99
C TYR A 323 -12.81 3.64 10.61
N LEU A 324 -13.34 2.47 10.23
CA LEU A 324 -13.99 2.26 8.93
C LEU A 324 -15.12 3.27 8.66
N SER A 325 -15.80 3.75 9.70
CA SER A 325 -16.90 4.73 9.58
C SER A 325 -16.46 6.18 9.50
N ASN A 326 -15.19 6.48 9.79
CA ASN A 326 -14.64 7.83 9.65
C ASN A 326 -14.45 8.15 8.16
N THR A 327 -14.53 9.43 7.78
CA THR A 327 -14.25 9.80 6.39
C THR A 327 -12.78 9.55 6.05
N LEU A 328 -12.50 9.15 4.81
CA LEU A 328 -11.12 8.95 4.36
C LEU A 328 -10.29 10.23 4.51
N GLN A 329 -10.91 11.39 4.28
CA GLN A 329 -10.28 12.70 4.43
C GLN A 329 -9.93 12.99 5.90
N GLU A 330 -10.84 12.78 6.86
CA GLU A 330 -10.54 12.94 8.29
C GLU A 330 -9.39 12.02 8.72
N VAL A 331 -9.36 10.78 8.22
CA VAL A 331 -8.28 9.83 8.50
C VAL A 331 -6.94 10.35 7.98
N ARG A 332 -6.88 10.86 6.74
CA ARG A 332 -5.64 11.43 6.17
C ARG A 332 -5.17 12.67 6.90
N GLU A 333 -6.09 13.57 7.26
CA GLU A 333 -5.77 14.77 8.04
C GLU A 333 -5.22 14.43 9.41
N PHE A 334 -5.84 13.48 10.11
CA PHE A 334 -5.37 13.00 11.41
C PHE A 334 -3.98 12.36 11.33
N LEU A 335 -3.73 11.56 10.28
CA LEU A 335 -2.44 10.92 10.04
C LEU A 335 -1.40 11.89 9.45
N ASN A 336 -1.76 13.15 9.24
CA ASN A 336 -0.92 14.19 8.63
C ASN A 336 -0.32 13.74 7.28
N ILE A 337 -1.12 13.07 6.45
CA ILE A 337 -0.67 12.59 5.14
C ILE A 337 -0.78 13.72 4.13
N PRO A 338 0.35 14.27 3.63
CA PRO A 338 0.27 15.33 2.63
C PRO A 338 -0.35 14.78 1.34
N ARG A 339 -1.19 15.58 0.69
CA ARG A 339 -1.75 15.27 -0.63
C ARG A 339 -0.62 15.06 -1.65
N ARG A 340 -0.81 14.11 -2.56
CA ARG A 340 0.14 13.85 -3.64
C ARG A 340 0.18 15.06 -4.60
N LYS A 341 1.38 15.46 -5.01
CA LYS A 341 1.62 16.57 -5.96
C LYS A 341 1.76 16.06 -7.38
N LEU A 342 2.42 14.91 -7.57
CA LEU A 342 2.70 14.34 -8.88
C LEU A 342 1.79 13.14 -9.17
N PHE A 343 0.88 13.30 -10.11
CA PHE A 343 0.10 12.20 -10.68
C PHE A 343 0.63 11.90 -12.07
N LYS A 344 0.88 10.62 -12.37
CA LYS A 344 1.32 10.21 -13.70
C LYS A 344 0.10 10.05 -14.61
N ASP A 345 0.27 10.30 -15.90
CA ASP A 345 -0.77 10.00 -16.87
C ASP A 345 -1.16 8.51 -16.80
N GLY A 346 -2.44 8.25 -16.51
CA GLY A 346 -2.98 6.91 -16.28
C GLY A 346 -3.10 6.51 -14.80
N SER A 347 -2.63 7.33 -13.85
CA SER A 347 -3.00 7.21 -12.44
C SER A 347 -4.48 7.59 -12.26
N TYR A 348 -5.12 7.01 -11.25
CA TYR A 348 -6.55 7.19 -11.01
C TYR A 348 -6.84 7.90 -9.68
N TYR A 349 -8.05 8.43 -9.55
CA TYR A 349 -8.61 8.88 -8.28
C TYR A 349 -9.69 7.91 -7.82
N LEU A 350 -9.89 7.78 -6.52
CA LEU A 350 -11.04 7.08 -5.96
C LEU A 350 -12.24 8.02 -5.95
N ASP A 351 -13.46 7.52 -6.15
CA ASP A 351 -14.65 8.38 -6.04
C ASP A 351 -14.74 8.99 -4.62
N ALA A 352 -14.24 8.27 -3.60
CA ALA A 352 -14.10 8.79 -2.25
C ALA A 352 -13.18 10.03 -2.14
N ASP A 353 -12.25 10.25 -3.07
CA ASP A 353 -11.39 11.45 -3.09
C ASP A 353 -12.14 12.70 -3.58
N LEU A 354 -13.37 12.54 -4.07
CA LEU A 354 -14.21 13.63 -4.58
C LEU A 354 -15.11 14.24 -3.49
N TYR A 355 -15.14 13.66 -2.30
CA TYR A 355 -15.94 14.07 -1.13
C TYR A 355 -15.03 14.62 -0.04
#